data_AF-A0A4V1V3S5-F1
#
_entry.id   AF-A0A4V1V3S5-F1
#
_cell.length_a   1.000
_cell.length_b   1.000
_cell.length_c   1.000
_cell.angle_alpha   90.00
_cell.angle_beta   90.00
_cell.angle_gamma   90.00
#
_symmetry.space_group_name_H-M   'P 1'
#
loop_
_entity.id
_entity.type
_entity.pdbx_description
1 polymer ?
#
loop_
_entity_poly.entity_id
_entity_poly.type
_entity_poly.pdbx_seq_one_letter_code
_entity_poly.pdbx_strand_id
1 'polypeptide(L)'
;MIRFFALLPRRPDIDRQRFHDHWRHPHGTMGRQIPGMLTYVQGHQFDTDRLGPGQDKYDGVAMPSFDSPKDAAALVNEPLFVDNIRPDEPLFQDLPNVIFFITEEDVIVSRPPMGAVSDVDRQWDVLERPTSIHLLQFVHLDGNPGWVGADDAELGLRIGALRHAVNRPSAEVHGDGAPFLGARQLWWPTLTAFQDGVDADRAAFDGLLAQAGQAVTMLAVSERFVR
;
A
#
# COMPACT_ATOMS: atom_id res chain seq x y z
N MET A 1 7.27 11.75 -5.58
CA MET A 1 7.38 11.54 -4.11
C MET A 1 7.96 10.15 -3.90
N ILE A 2 8.83 9.96 -2.91
CA ILE A 2 9.33 8.62 -2.58
C ILE A 2 8.35 7.92 -1.65
N ARG A 3 7.97 6.70 -2.02
CA ARG A 3 7.16 5.82 -1.19
C ARG A 3 7.98 4.60 -0.81
N PHE A 4 8.14 4.39 0.48
CA PHE A 4 8.70 3.17 1.04
C PHE A 4 7.55 2.22 1.36
N PHE A 5 7.59 0.98 0.86
CA PHE A 5 6.73 -0.11 1.34
C PHE A 5 7.53 -1.09 2.20
N ALA A 6 7.09 -1.33 3.44
CA ALA A 6 7.50 -2.49 4.23
C ALA A 6 6.34 -3.48 4.24
N LEU A 7 6.49 -4.62 3.58
CA LEU A 7 5.47 -5.66 3.50
C LEU A 7 5.72 -6.64 4.66
N LEU A 8 4.73 -6.77 5.54
CA LEU A 8 4.89 -7.35 6.87
C LEU A 8 4.08 -8.65 6.98
N PRO A 9 4.72 -9.81 6.80
CA PRO A 9 4.13 -11.07 7.23
C PRO A 9 4.13 -11.14 8.76
N ARG A 10 3.00 -11.56 9.34
CA ARG A 10 2.90 -11.83 10.77
C ARG A 10 3.67 -13.10 11.12
N ARG A 11 4.24 -13.13 12.33
CA ARG A 11 4.81 -14.37 12.88
C ARG A 11 3.76 -15.48 12.94
N PRO A 12 4.12 -16.73 12.61
CA PRO A 12 3.16 -17.83 12.54
C PRO A 12 2.52 -18.17 13.91
N ASP A 13 3.16 -17.81 15.03
CA ASP A 13 2.71 -18.12 16.39
C ASP A 13 1.84 -17.04 17.05
N ILE A 14 1.58 -15.91 16.36
CA ILE A 14 0.79 -14.80 16.89
C ILE A 14 -0.50 -14.70 16.12
N ASP A 15 -1.64 -14.54 16.77
CA ASP A 15 -2.91 -14.36 16.06
C ASP A 15 -2.98 -13.01 15.33
N ARG A 16 -3.85 -12.93 14.33
CA ARG A 16 -3.95 -11.77 13.45
C ARG A 16 -4.37 -10.49 14.18
N GLN A 17 -5.30 -10.59 15.13
CA GLN A 17 -5.74 -9.44 15.90
C GLN A 17 -4.56 -8.86 16.70
N ARG A 18 -3.82 -9.73 17.40
CA ARG A 18 -2.66 -9.33 18.20
C ARG A 18 -1.55 -8.68 17.38
N PHE A 19 -1.33 -9.13 16.14
CA PHE A 19 -0.42 -8.45 15.22
C PHE A 19 -0.88 -7.03 14.91
N HIS A 20 -2.13 -6.84 14.47
CA HIS A 20 -2.61 -5.51 14.13
C HIS A 20 -2.68 -4.58 15.35
N ASP A 21 -3.05 -5.10 16.51
CA ASP A 21 -3.11 -4.34 17.76
C ASP A 21 -1.70 -3.89 18.18
N HIS A 22 -0.72 -4.81 18.21
CA HIS A 22 0.68 -4.49 18.54
C HIS A 22 1.30 -3.54 17.51
N TRP A 23 1.00 -3.76 16.23
CA TRP A 23 1.51 -2.92 15.15
C TRP A 23 0.93 -1.50 15.20
N ARG A 24 -0.33 -1.33 15.59
CA ARG A 24 -0.92 -0.01 15.85
C ARG A 24 -0.34 0.63 17.12
N HIS A 25 -0.24 -0.14 18.20
CA HIS A 25 0.37 0.27 19.47
C HIS A 25 0.99 -0.93 20.21
N PRO A 26 2.27 -0.87 20.62
CA PRO A 26 3.11 0.33 20.69
C PRO A 26 3.82 0.69 19.38
N HIS A 27 3.95 -0.23 18.43
CA HIS A 27 4.87 -0.06 17.28
C HIS A 27 4.60 1.20 16.47
N GLY A 28 3.38 1.40 15.98
CA GLY A 28 3.00 2.58 15.18
C GLY A 28 3.10 3.89 15.99
N THR A 29 2.88 3.82 17.30
CA THR A 29 3.04 4.96 18.22
C THR A 29 4.50 5.38 18.35
N MET A 30 5.44 4.43 18.37
CA MET A 30 6.88 4.70 18.32
C MET A 30 7.29 5.15 16.91
N GLY A 31 6.83 4.44 15.88
CA GLY A 31 7.20 4.67 14.49
C GLY A 31 6.90 6.09 14.04
N ARG A 32 5.71 6.63 14.36
CA ARG A 32 5.34 8.01 14.00
C ARG A 32 6.24 9.10 14.60
N GLN A 33 7.07 8.77 15.60
CA GLN A 33 8.03 9.72 16.20
C GLN A 33 9.34 9.80 15.41
N ILE A 34 9.60 8.87 14.48
CA ILE A 34 10.83 8.86 13.70
C ILE A 34 10.88 10.11 12.81
N PRO A 35 11.95 10.93 12.89
CA PRO A 35 12.09 12.12 12.07
C PRO A 35 12.31 11.78 10.59
N GLY A 36 12.06 12.75 9.70
CA GLY A 36 12.31 12.62 8.27
C GLY A 36 11.18 11.96 7.48
N MET A 37 10.25 11.24 8.12
CA MET A 37 9.03 10.77 7.46
C MET A 37 8.05 11.94 7.23
N LEU A 38 7.69 12.18 5.97
CA LEU A 38 6.71 13.20 5.58
C LEU A 38 5.28 12.75 5.91
N THR A 39 5.00 11.47 5.64
CA THR A 39 3.73 10.82 6.01
C THR A 39 4.03 9.41 6.48
N TYR A 40 3.16 8.87 7.32
CA TYR A 40 3.20 7.47 7.75
C TYR A 40 1.79 6.90 7.68
N VAL A 41 1.65 5.79 6.95
CA VAL A 41 0.38 5.08 6.75
C VAL A 41 0.61 3.61 7.06
N GLN A 42 -0.27 3.01 7.86
CA GLN A 42 -0.32 1.58 8.11
C GLN A 42 -1.49 0.96 7.34
N GLY A 43 -1.20 0.13 6.34
CA GLY A 43 -2.22 -0.69 5.68
C GLY A 43 -2.47 -1.97 6.46
N HIS A 44 -3.58 -2.04 7.19
CA HIS A 44 -4.00 -3.26 7.90
C HIS A 44 -4.83 -4.14 6.98
N GLN A 45 -4.28 -5.30 6.58
CA GLN A 45 -4.96 -6.23 5.70
C GLN A 45 -6.22 -6.80 6.35
N PHE A 46 -7.29 -6.97 5.59
CA PHE A 46 -8.46 -7.76 5.95
C PHE A 46 -8.90 -8.59 4.76
N ASP A 47 -9.55 -9.72 5.03
CA ASP A 47 -9.99 -10.61 3.96
C ASP A 47 -11.26 -10.09 3.31
N THR A 48 -11.33 -10.22 1.99
CA THR A 48 -12.51 -9.90 1.19
C THR A 48 -12.78 -11.04 0.21
N ASP A 49 -14.05 -11.31 -0.04
CA ASP A 49 -14.52 -12.25 -1.05
C ASP A 49 -14.41 -11.71 -2.49
N ARG A 50 -13.98 -10.45 -2.67
CA ARG A 50 -13.70 -9.86 -4.00
C ARG A 50 -12.32 -10.25 -4.52
N LEU A 51 -11.41 -10.65 -3.62
CA LEU A 51 -10.07 -11.14 -3.95
C LEU A 51 -9.96 -12.66 -3.77
N GLY A 52 -9.01 -13.26 -4.49
CA GLY A 52 -8.74 -14.69 -4.42
C GLY A 52 -7.84 -15.11 -3.25
N PRO A 53 -7.38 -16.36 -3.24
CA PRO A 53 -6.38 -16.87 -2.29
C PRO A 53 -5.07 -16.06 -2.34
N GLY A 54 -4.35 -16.00 -1.22
CA GLY A 54 -3.04 -15.33 -1.12
C GLY A 54 -3.10 -13.82 -0.85
N GLN A 55 -4.30 -13.26 -0.67
CA GLN A 55 -4.52 -11.86 -0.28
C GLN A 55 -3.97 -11.51 1.11
N ASP A 56 -3.70 -12.53 1.92
CA ASP A 56 -3.20 -12.48 3.29
C ASP A 56 -1.71 -12.86 3.39
N LYS A 57 -0.98 -12.89 2.26
CA LYS A 57 0.48 -13.13 2.28
C LYS A 57 1.23 -12.15 3.20
N TYR A 58 0.73 -10.92 3.30
CA TYR A 58 1.20 -9.92 4.25
C TYR A 58 0.02 -9.40 5.06
N ASP A 59 0.11 -9.49 6.39
CA ASP A 59 -0.91 -8.95 7.30
C ASP A 59 -0.84 -7.41 7.36
N GLY A 60 0.30 -6.79 7.04
CA GLY A 60 0.46 -5.34 7.06
C GLY A 60 1.35 -4.79 5.95
N VAL A 61 1.13 -3.53 5.57
CA VAL A 61 2.08 -2.76 4.75
C VAL A 61 2.31 -1.38 5.36
N ALA A 62 3.53 -1.13 5.83
CA ALA A 62 3.94 0.20 6.28
C ALA A 62 4.33 1.05 5.08
N MET A 63 3.80 2.28 4.99
CA MET A 63 3.92 3.11 3.80
C MET A 63 4.40 4.54 4.07
N PRO A 64 5.57 4.75 4.71
CA PRO A 64 6.10 6.09 4.90
C PRO A 64 6.54 6.73 3.57
N SER A 65 6.49 8.06 3.53
CA SER A 65 6.98 8.84 2.39
C SER A 65 8.13 9.76 2.75
N PHE A 66 9.03 9.99 1.80
CA PHE A 66 10.27 10.74 1.97
C PHE A 66 10.48 11.70 0.81
N ASP A 67 11.35 12.69 1.01
CA ASP A 67 11.77 13.64 -0.03
C ASP A 67 12.73 12.97 -1.04
N SER A 68 13.61 12.07 -0.58
CA SER A 68 14.60 11.40 -1.43
C SER A 68 14.73 9.89 -1.17
N PRO A 69 15.19 9.10 -2.16
CA PRO A 69 15.44 7.66 -1.97
C PRO A 69 16.49 7.40 -0.90
N LYS A 70 17.51 8.26 -0.81
CA LYS A 70 18.55 8.21 0.20
C LYS A 70 18.00 8.37 1.62
N ASP A 71 17.08 9.30 1.84
CA ASP A 71 16.46 9.49 3.16
C ASP A 71 15.61 8.26 3.55
N ALA A 72 14.87 7.70 2.58
CA ALA A 72 14.12 6.46 2.78
C ALA A 72 15.04 5.28 3.15
N ALA A 73 16.17 5.13 2.46
CA ALA A 73 17.16 4.08 2.73
C ALA A 73 17.89 4.29 4.07
N ALA A 74 18.05 5.53 4.53
CA ALA A 74 18.68 5.86 5.79
C ALA A 74 17.81 5.57 7.03
N LEU A 75 16.49 5.34 6.84
CA LEU A 75 15.54 5.08 7.93
C LEU A 75 16.02 4.02 8.92
N VAL A 76 16.57 2.91 8.41
CA VAL A 76 17.03 1.78 9.23
C VAL A 76 18.21 2.14 10.14
N ASN A 77 18.90 3.24 9.88
CA ASN A 77 20.03 3.73 10.67
C ASN A 77 19.65 4.89 11.60
N GLU A 78 18.40 5.35 11.55
CA GLU A 78 17.94 6.44 12.40
C GLU A 78 17.90 5.98 13.88
N PRO A 79 18.42 6.78 14.84
CA PRO A 79 18.49 6.38 16.25
C PRO A 79 17.18 5.89 16.87
N LEU A 80 16.05 6.57 16.69
CA LEU A 80 14.76 6.11 17.21
C LEU A 80 14.29 4.82 16.55
N PHE A 81 14.59 4.61 15.26
CA PHE A 81 14.37 3.32 14.60
C PHE A 81 15.20 2.22 15.26
N VAL A 82 16.50 2.44 15.42
CA VAL A 82 17.45 1.48 16.00
C VAL A 82 17.07 1.10 17.43
N ASP A 83 16.73 2.10 18.24
CA ASP A 83 16.52 1.93 19.68
C ASP A 83 15.13 1.40 20.01
N ASN A 84 14.11 1.72 19.20
CA ASN A 84 12.71 1.40 19.52
C ASN A 84 12.04 0.46 18.53
N ILE A 85 12.25 0.63 17.23
CA ILE A 85 11.55 -0.14 16.19
C ILE A 85 12.21 -1.49 15.97
N ARG A 86 13.52 -1.50 15.70
CA ARG A 86 14.27 -2.74 15.44
C ARG A 86 14.12 -3.82 16.53
N PRO A 87 14.17 -3.52 17.84
CA PRO A 87 13.96 -4.55 18.86
C PRO A 87 12.49 -4.98 18.98
N ASP A 88 11.53 -4.19 18.48
CA ASP A 88 10.10 -4.47 18.55
C ASP A 88 9.60 -5.31 17.37
N GLU A 89 10.16 -5.14 16.16
CA GLU A 89 9.77 -5.91 14.97
C GLU A 89 9.75 -7.44 15.17
N PRO A 90 10.77 -8.09 15.80
CA PRO A 90 10.75 -9.53 16.03
C PRO A 90 9.62 -9.99 16.95
N LEU A 91 8.95 -9.09 17.69
CA LEU A 91 7.88 -9.47 18.60
C LEU A 91 6.60 -9.85 17.88
N PHE A 92 6.40 -9.43 16.62
CA PHE A 92 5.15 -9.64 15.89
C PHE A 92 5.33 -9.96 14.40
N GLN A 93 6.47 -9.61 13.79
CA GLN A 93 6.74 -9.83 12.37
C GLN A 93 7.59 -11.08 12.12
N ASP A 94 7.29 -11.79 11.04
CA ASP A 94 8.17 -12.83 10.49
C ASP A 94 9.31 -12.17 9.72
N LEU A 95 10.30 -11.66 10.47
CA LEU A 95 11.38 -10.80 9.97
C LEU A 95 12.11 -11.35 8.73
N PRO A 96 12.47 -12.64 8.64
CA PRO A 96 13.11 -13.19 7.44
C PRO A 96 12.30 -13.03 6.15
N ASN A 97 10.99 -12.84 6.25
CA ASN A 97 10.07 -12.71 5.12
C ASN A 97 9.54 -11.28 4.91
N VAL A 98 9.98 -10.31 5.72
CA VAL A 98 9.67 -8.88 5.51
C VAL A 98 10.37 -8.39 4.24
N ILE A 99 9.64 -7.67 3.39
CA ILE A 99 10.20 -7.06 2.17
C ILE A 99 10.18 -5.55 2.30
N PHE A 100 11.32 -4.92 2.01
CA PHE A 100 11.43 -3.47 1.87
C PHE A 100 11.50 -3.09 0.39
N PHE A 101 10.64 -2.15 0.00
CA PHE A 101 10.52 -1.72 -1.38
C PHE A 101 10.38 -0.19 -1.47
N ILE A 102 11.52 0.48 -1.69
CA ILE A 102 11.58 1.93 -1.91
C ILE A 102 11.29 2.24 -3.38
N THR A 103 10.37 3.17 -3.62
CA THR A 103 9.80 3.44 -4.94
C THR A 103 9.61 4.92 -5.19
N GLU A 104 9.49 5.26 -6.46
CA GLU A 104 8.99 6.53 -6.95
C GLU A 104 7.50 6.38 -7.29
N GLU A 105 6.66 7.23 -6.68
CA GLU A 105 5.21 7.22 -6.89
C GLU A 105 4.82 8.12 -8.09
N ASP A 106 4.15 7.52 -9.07
CA ASP A 106 3.52 8.16 -10.21
C ASP A 106 2.00 8.14 -10.04
N VAL A 107 1.40 9.31 -9.82
CA VAL A 107 -0.04 9.44 -9.63
C VAL A 107 -0.74 9.50 -10.98
N ILE A 108 -1.47 8.44 -11.33
CA ILE A 108 -2.26 8.34 -12.57
C ILE A 108 -3.54 9.18 -12.45
N VAL A 109 -4.25 9.02 -11.33
CA VAL A 109 -5.46 9.77 -11.00
C VAL A 109 -5.32 10.28 -9.58
N SER A 110 -5.06 11.58 -9.43
CA SER A 110 -5.05 12.23 -8.12
C SER A 110 -6.47 12.42 -7.58
N ARG A 111 -7.38 12.76 -8.48
CA ARG A 111 -8.82 12.97 -8.25
C ARG A 111 -9.56 12.64 -9.55
N PRO A 112 -10.80 12.12 -9.49
CA PRO A 112 -11.52 11.76 -10.71
C PRO A 112 -11.80 12.99 -11.60
N PRO A 113 -11.90 12.81 -12.94
CA PRO A 113 -12.26 13.89 -13.87
C PRO A 113 -13.61 14.54 -13.56
N MET A 114 -13.84 15.75 -14.09
CA MET A 114 -15.07 16.49 -13.79
C MET A 114 -16.26 15.82 -14.45
N GLY A 115 -17.34 15.60 -13.68
CA GLY A 115 -18.52 14.87 -14.15
C GLY A 115 -18.36 13.34 -14.24
N ALA A 116 -17.19 12.79 -13.88
CA ALA A 116 -16.97 11.34 -13.88
C ALA A 116 -17.58 10.64 -12.65
N VAL A 117 -17.68 11.36 -11.53
CA VAL A 117 -18.25 10.91 -10.26
C VAL A 117 -19.08 12.04 -9.65
N SER A 118 -19.75 11.80 -8.53
CA SER A 118 -20.47 12.85 -7.79
C SER A 118 -19.53 13.98 -7.33
N ASP A 119 -20.05 15.19 -7.16
CA ASP A 119 -19.26 16.31 -6.62
C ASP A 119 -18.72 16.02 -5.22
N VAL A 120 -19.43 15.20 -4.43
CA VAL A 120 -19.02 14.78 -3.09
C VAL A 120 -17.81 13.84 -3.16
N ASP A 121 -17.83 12.84 -4.05
CA ASP A 121 -16.70 11.93 -4.24
C ASP A 121 -15.48 12.66 -4.79
N ARG A 122 -15.70 13.62 -5.69
CA ARG A 122 -14.62 14.45 -6.21
C ARG A 122 -13.96 15.32 -5.12
N GLN A 123 -14.71 15.73 -4.10
CA GLN A 123 -14.17 16.48 -2.96
C GLN A 123 -13.40 15.61 -1.96
N TRP A 124 -13.52 14.29 -2.04
CA TRP A 124 -12.80 13.39 -1.15
C TRP A 124 -11.29 13.40 -1.45
N ASP A 125 -10.47 13.43 -0.41
CA ASP A 125 -9.02 13.41 -0.49
C ASP A 125 -8.45 12.45 0.56
N VAL A 126 -7.57 11.55 0.12
CA VAL A 126 -6.88 10.58 0.99
C VAL A 126 -5.94 11.25 2.00
N LEU A 127 -5.52 12.49 1.75
CA LEU A 127 -4.65 13.24 2.66
C LEU A 127 -5.41 13.82 3.86
N GLU A 128 -6.72 14.02 3.74
CA GLU A 128 -7.56 14.62 4.77
C GLU A 128 -8.31 13.58 5.63
N ARG A 129 -8.18 12.29 5.30
CA ARG A 129 -8.89 11.20 5.97
C ARG A 129 -7.94 10.34 6.81
N PRO A 130 -8.28 10.07 8.08
CA PRO A 130 -7.47 9.20 8.92
C PRO A 130 -7.55 7.75 8.46
N THR A 131 -8.65 7.34 7.83
CA THR A 131 -8.86 5.99 7.31
C THR A 131 -9.38 6.01 5.89
N SER A 132 -8.97 5.02 5.10
CA SER A 132 -9.46 4.76 3.75
C SER A 132 -9.35 3.27 3.42
N ILE A 133 -10.07 2.81 2.40
CA ILE A 133 -9.87 1.49 1.83
C ILE A 133 -8.86 1.59 0.71
N HIS A 134 -7.90 0.68 0.72
CA HIS A 134 -6.73 0.75 -0.14
C HIS A 134 -6.45 -0.64 -0.71
N LEU A 135 -6.52 -0.76 -2.04
CA LEU A 135 -6.03 -1.93 -2.75
C LEU A 135 -4.56 -1.73 -3.08
N LEU A 136 -3.74 -2.70 -2.69
CA LEU A 136 -2.31 -2.75 -2.94
C LEU A 136 -2.03 -3.99 -3.79
N GLN A 137 -1.38 -3.80 -4.94
CA GLN A 137 -0.92 -4.92 -5.77
C GLN A 137 0.58 -4.79 -6.05
N PHE A 138 1.37 -5.76 -5.60
CA PHE A 138 2.82 -5.82 -5.82
C PHE A 138 3.12 -6.84 -6.92
N VAL A 139 3.68 -6.37 -8.03
CA VAL A 139 3.90 -7.19 -9.23
C VAL A 139 5.24 -7.91 -9.13
N HIS A 140 5.20 -9.24 -9.15
CA HIS A 140 6.41 -10.06 -9.04
C HIS A 140 7.31 -9.91 -10.28
N LEU A 141 8.60 -10.24 -10.12
CA LEU A 141 9.58 -10.17 -11.21
C LEU A 141 9.28 -11.11 -12.38
N ASP A 142 8.56 -12.21 -12.12
CA ASP A 142 8.00 -13.14 -13.12
C ASP A 142 6.58 -12.77 -13.56
N GLY A 143 6.11 -11.58 -13.19
CA GLY A 143 4.86 -10.99 -13.64
C GLY A 143 4.96 -10.34 -15.01
N ASN A 144 3.96 -9.55 -15.37
CA ASN A 144 3.93 -8.84 -16.65
C ASN A 144 4.77 -7.56 -16.58
N PRO A 145 5.81 -7.35 -17.42
CA PRO A 145 6.56 -6.10 -17.47
C PRO A 145 5.71 -4.91 -17.95
N GLY A 146 4.66 -5.16 -18.72
CA GLY A 146 3.67 -4.16 -19.15
C GLY A 146 2.46 -4.07 -18.21
N TRP A 147 2.65 -4.30 -16.91
CA TRP A 147 1.55 -4.38 -15.94
C TRP A 147 0.74 -3.08 -15.80
N VAL A 148 1.33 -1.90 -16.09
CA VAL A 148 0.59 -0.64 -16.17
C VAL A 148 0.02 -0.49 -17.57
N GLY A 149 -1.26 -0.84 -17.73
CA GLY A 149 -1.98 -0.72 -19.00
C GLY A 149 -2.25 0.72 -19.42
N ALA A 150 -2.58 0.93 -20.70
CA ALA A 150 -3.01 2.25 -21.20
C ALA A 150 -4.40 2.66 -20.65
N ASP A 151 -5.18 1.68 -20.21
CA ASP A 151 -6.54 1.75 -19.68
C ASP A 151 -6.58 1.74 -18.13
N ASP A 152 -5.43 1.73 -17.44
CA ASP A 152 -5.33 1.63 -15.97
C ASP A 152 -6.21 2.67 -15.25
N ALA A 153 -6.19 3.92 -15.75
CA ALA A 153 -6.99 5.02 -15.23
C ALA A 153 -8.49 4.79 -15.41
N GLU A 154 -8.89 4.29 -16.59
CA GLU A 154 -10.28 4.02 -16.93
C GLU A 154 -10.82 2.87 -16.10
N LEU A 155 -10.07 1.76 -16.02
CA LEU A 155 -10.44 0.60 -15.24
C LEU A 155 -10.60 0.96 -13.75
N GLY A 156 -9.67 1.72 -13.18
CA GLY A 156 -9.76 2.21 -11.81
C GLY A 156 -11.01 3.08 -11.56
N LEU A 157 -11.36 3.96 -12.50
CA LEU A 157 -12.56 4.79 -12.42
C LEU A 157 -13.85 3.95 -12.49
N ARG A 158 -13.90 2.95 -13.38
CA ARG A 158 -15.08 2.08 -13.56
C ARG A 158 -15.42 1.27 -12.31
N ILE A 159 -14.42 0.95 -11.50
CA ILE A 159 -14.59 0.28 -10.20
C ILE A 159 -14.71 1.25 -9.02
N GLY A 160 -14.91 2.54 -9.29
CA GLY A 160 -15.19 3.57 -8.28
C GLY A 160 -13.99 4.05 -7.48
N ALA A 161 -12.75 3.76 -7.90
CA ALA A 161 -11.57 4.27 -7.20
C ALA A 161 -11.45 5.78 -7.37
N LEU A 162 -11.26 6.50 -6.26
CA LEU A 162 -11.17 7.97 -6.27
C LEU A 162 -9.74 8.47 -6.44
N ARG A 163 -8.75 7.61 -6.20
CA ARG A 163 -7.34 7.86 -6.47
C ARG A 163 -6.72 6.59 -7.04
N HIS A 164 -5.77 6.75 -7.95
CA HIS A 164 -5.00 5.67 -8.55
C HIS A 164 -3.55 6.12 -8.73
N ALA A 165 -2.60 5.36 -8.20
CA ALA A 165 -1.18 5.59 -8.38
C ALA A 165 -0.46 4.27 -8.68
N VAL A 166 0.70 4.39 -9.30
CA VAL A 166 1.63 3.29 -9.53
C VAL A 166 3.00 3.67 -8.99
N ASN A 167 3.78 2.67 -8.62
CA ASN A 167 5.06 2.83 -7.97
C ASN A 167 6.10 2.04 -8.72
N ARG A 168 7.15 2.73 -9.18
CA ARG A 168 8.29 2.10 -9.85
C ARG A 168 9.44 1.96 -8.86
N PRO A 169 10.23 0.87 -8.91
CA PRO A 169 11.41 0.73 -8.08
C PRO A 169 12.32 1.96 -8.21
N SER A 170 12.80 2.49 -7.09
CA SER A 170 13.83 3.52 -7.15
C SER A 170 15.13 2.90 -7.68
N ALA A 171 15.58 3.36 -8.85
CA ALA A 171 16.82 2.87 -9.46
C ALA A 171 18.05 3.18 -8.59
N GLU A 172 18.02 4.28 -7.84
CA GLU A 172 19.10 4.68 -6.91
C GLU A 172 19.29 3.67 -5.77
N VAL A 173 18.20 3.11 -5.25
CA VAL A 173 18.25 2.18 -4.12
C VAL A 173 18.44 0.74 -4.57
N HIS A 174 17.70 0.32 -5.59
CA HIS A 174 17.62 -1.10 -5.96
C HIS A 174 18.57 -1.50 -7.09
N GLY A 175 18.95 -0.57 -7.98
CA GLY A 175 19.58 -0.93 -9.25
C GLY A 175 18.73 -1.99 -9.97
N ASP A 176 19.34 -3.12 -10.31
CA ASP A 176 18.65 -4.28 -10.92
C ASP A 176 18.06 -5.27 -9.91
N GLY A 177 18.25 -5.03 -8.60
CA GLY A 177 17.91 -5.94 -7.50
C GLY A 177 16.56 -5.67 -6.83
N ALA A 178 15.62 -5.00 -7.51
CA ALA A 178 14.32 -4.67 -6.93
C ALA A 178 13.51 -5.95 -6.61
N PRO A 179 12.77 -6.01 -5.49
CA PRO A 179 11.98 -7.19 -5.14
C PRO A 179 10.71 -7.38 -5.98
N PHE A 180 10.27 -6.33 -6.68
CA PHE A 180 9.05 -6.29 -7.50
C PHE A 180 9.31 -5.47 -8.77
N LEU A 181 8.54 -5.73 -9.83
CA LEU A 181 8.50 -4.86 -11.02
C LEU A 181 7.89 -3.50 -10.70
N GLY A 182 7.05 -3.44 -9.67
CA GLY A 182 6.36 -2.23 -9.22
C GLY A 182 5.19 -2.55 -8.31
N ALA A 183 4.46 -1.51 -7.91
CA ALA A 183 3.22 -1.66 -7.16
C ALA A 183 2.11 -0.76 -7.69
N ARG A 184 0.86 -1.23 -7.67
CA ARG A 184 -0.36 -0.47 -7.97
C ARG A 184 -1.09 -0.16 -6.67
N GLN A 185 -1.63 1.06 -6.57
CA GLN A 185 -2.38 1.57 -5.42
C GLN A 185 -3.70 2.20 -5.87
N LEU A 186 -4.84 1.76 -5.32
CA LEU A 186 -6.16 2.36 -5.55
C LEU A 186 -6.90 2.62 -4.24
N TRP A 187 -7.65 3.72 -4.17
CA TRP A 187 -8.32 4.15 -2.93
C TRP A 187 -9.82 4.37 -3.08
N TRP A 188 -10.54 3.99 -2.03
CA TRP A 188 -11.97 4.24 -1.84
C TRP A 188 -12.23 4.87 -0.47
N PRO A 189 -13.30 5.66 -0.34
CA PRO A 189 -13.65 6.30 0.93
C PRO A 189 -14.14 5.29 1.98
N THR A 190 -14.80 4.21 1.55
CA THR A 190 -15.40 3.19 2.43
C THR A 190 -15.31 1.80 1.80
N LEU A 191 -15.50 0.76 2.62
CA LEU A 191 -15.55 -0.63 2.13
C LEU A 191 -16.75 -0.85 1.22
N THR A 192 -17.91 -0.30 1.56
CA THR A 192 -19.10 -0.39 0.72
C THR A 192 -18.87 0.28 -0.64
N ALA A 193 -18.19 1.43 -0.70
CA ALA A 193 -17.88 2.07 -1.98
C ALA A 193 -16.95 1.20 -2.87
N PHE A 194 -15.97 0.52 -2.26
CA PHE A 194 -15.15 -0.48 -2.96
C PHE A 194 -15.99 -1.65 -3.46
N GLN A 195 -16.84 -2.22 -2.61
CA GLN A 195 -17.67 -3.37 -2.95
C GLN A 195 -18.66 -3.03 -4.06
N ASP A 196 -19.41 -1.93 -3.92
CA ASP A 196 -20.39 -1.47 -4.90
C ASP A 196 -19.72 -1.19 -6.26
N GLY A 197 -18.53 -0.56 -6.25
CA GLY A 197 -17.79 -0.28 -7.47
C GLY A 197 -17.29 -1.53 -8.17
N VAL A 198 -16.72 -2.50 -7.43
CA VAL A 198 -16.28 -3.79 -7.98
C VAL A 198 -17.46 -4.63 -8.46
N ASP A 199 -18.57 -4.62 -7.74
CA ASP A 199 -19.76 -5.39 -8.12
C ASP A 199 -20.47 -4.80 -9.34
N ALA A 200 -20.44 -3.46 -9.50
CA ALA A 200 -20.98 -2.78 -10.66
C ALA A 200 -20.19 -3.10 -11.95
N ASP A 201 -18.88 -3.34 -11.85
CA ASP A 201 -18.03 -3.68 -12.99
C ASP A 201 -16.94 -4.69 -12.65
N ARG A 202 -17.38 -5.93 -12.36
CA ARG A 202 -16.46 -7.02 -12.00
C ARG A 202 -15.43 -7.32 -13.09
N ALA A 203 -15.83 -7.18 -14.35
CA ALA A 203 -14.94 -7.41 -15.49
C ALA A 203 -13.79 -6.39 -15.54
N ALA A 204 -14.07 -5.10 -15.23
CA ALA A 204 -13.01 -4.10 -15.13
C ALA A 204 -12.04 -4.40 -13.98
N PHE A 205 -12.56 -4.85 -12.83
CA PHE A 205 -11.74 -5.23 -11.68
C PHE A 205 -10.81 -6.41 -12.03
N ASP A 206 -11.36 -7.49 -12.56
CA ASP A 206 -10.60 -8.68 -12.94
C ASP A 206 -9.59 -8.38 -14.04
N GLY A 207 -9.98 -7.58 -15.04
CA GLY A 207 -9.10 -7.13 -16.11
C GLY A 207 -7.92 -6.34 -15.57
N LEU A 208 -8.15 -5.37 -14.68
CA LEU A 208 -7.10 -4.57 -14.06
C LEU A 208 -6.09 -5.45 -13.30
N LEU A 209 -6.58 -6.36 -12.46
CA LEU A 209 -5.70 -7.25 -11.69
C LEU A 209 -4.92 -8.20 -12.59
N ALA A 210 -5.55 -8.74 -13.63
CA ALA A 210 -4.92 -9.68 -14.56
C ALA A 210 -3.79 -9.05 -15.38
N GLN A 211 -3.80 -7.72 -15.60
CA GLN A 211 -2.70 -7.02 -16.28
C GLN A 211 -1.35 -7.24 -15.58
N ALA A 212 -1.33 -7.47 -14.27
CA ALA A 212 -0.09 -7.71 -13.53
C ALA A 212 0.54 -9.09 -13.79
N GLY A 213 -0.22 -10.06 -14.30
CA GLY A 213 0.22 -11.45 -14.37
C GLY A 213 0.44 -12.01 -12.96
N GLN A 214 1.69 -12.28 -12.58
CA GLN A 214 2.05 -12.72 -11.22
C GLN A 214 2.18 -11.53 -10.28
N ALA A 215 1.33 -11.50 -9.26
CA ALA A 215 1.34 -10.45 -8.24
C ALA A 215 0.75 -10.93 -6.92
N VAL A 216 1.04 -10.18 -5.86
CA VAL A 216 0.29 -10.24 -4.60
C VAL A 216 -0.64 -9.04 -4.55
N THR A 217 -1.93 -9.31 -4.37
CA THR A 217 -2.96 -8.29 -4.24
C THR A 217 -3.65 -8.42 -2.90
N MET A 218 -3.73 -7.32 -2.16
CA MET A 218 -4.39 -7.26 -0.87
C MET A 218 -5.29 -6.04 -0.78
N LEU A 219 -6.31 -6.14 0.06
CA LEU A 219 -7.13 -5.01 0.47
C LEU A 219 -6.80 -4.68 1.93
N ALA A 220 -6.65 -3.39 2.22
CA ALA A 220 -6.31 -2.92 3.55
C ALA A 220 -7.17 -1.74 3.97
N VAL A 221 -7.43 -1.65 5.27
CA VAL A 221 -7.78 -0.37 5.90
C VAL A 221 -6.46 0.38 6.08
N SER A 222 -6.28 1.47 5.32
CA SER A 222 -5.13 2.34 5.48
C SER A 222 -5.40 3.35 6.57
N GLU A 223 -4.63 3.29 7.64
CA GLU A 223 -4.63 4.23 8.75
C GLU A 223 -3.50 5.24 8.57
N ARG A 224 -3.86 6.50 8.30
CA ARG A 224 -2.92 7.61 8.17
C ARG A 224 -2.74 8.28 9.53
N PHE A 225 -1.49 8.42 9.95
CA PHE A 225 -1.16 9.25 11.09
C PHE A 225 -1.24 10.72 10.66
N VAL A 226 -2.30 11.40 11.08
CA VAL A 226 -2.45 12.85 10.95
C VAL A 226 -1.70 13.53 12.11
N ARG A 227 -0.98 14.61 11.81
CA ARG A 227 -0.32 15.47 12.81
C ARG A 227 -1.27 16.56 13.27
#